data_AF-A0A1H9MTK6-F1
#
_entry.id   AF-A0A1H9MTK6-F1
#
_cell.length_a   1.000
_cell.length_b   1.000
_cell.length_c   1.000
_cell.angle_alpha   90.00
_cell.angle_beta   90.00
_cell.angle_gamma   90.00
#
_symmetry.space_group_name_H-M   'P 1'
#
loop_
_entity.id
_entity.type
_entity.pdbx_description
1 polymer ?
#
loop_
_entity_poly.entity_id
_entity_poly.type
_entity_poly.pdbx_seq_one_letter_code
_entity_poly.pdbx_strand_id
1 'polypeptide(L)'
;MDTSNTPPAASAPVGDVHQRIGTLTRQLHDSLNELGYAKKLRASMSELPDAQSRLSYIARLTGEAAEKVLGRVEQAKTQNDLLAEETRRVTASLIKDPVAAVAKGEIMNFLNDVEKISRTSDEHLTEIMMAQDFHDLTGQVIARVVSLAATIEEQLLQLVLDTAPPGVAPPMPVEPPHEHLAGPVVDPENTPDVVTDQSEVDDLLASLGF
;
A
#
# COMPACT_ATOMS: atom_id res chain seq x y z
N MET A 1 -25.71 29.67 -63.19
CA MET A 1 -25.77 28.40 -62.44
C MET A 1 -24.44 27.71 -62.69
N ASP A 2 -23.41 28.20 -62.02
CA ASP A 2 -22.90 27.69 -60.74
C ASP A 2 -22.12 26.38 -60.92
N THR A 3 -20.80 26.53 -61.03
CA THR A 3 -19.84 25.45 -60.77
C THR A 3 -18.84 25.99 -59.76
N SER A 4 -19.24 25.97 -58.49
CA SER A 4 -18.38 26.16 -57.33
C SER A 4 -17.39 25.00 -57.23
N ASN A 5 -16.18 25.19 -57.75
CA ASN A 5 -15.06 24.28 -57.54
C ASN A 5 -14.31 24.70 -56.26
N THR A 6 -14.71 24.14 -55.12
CA THR A 6 -13.98 24.25 -53.86
C THR A 6 -12.72 23.38 -53.94
N PRO A 7 -11.50 23.88 -53.62
CA PRO A 7 -10.31 23.04 -53.57
C PRO A 7 -10.41 22.05 -52.40
N PRO A 8 -9.89 20.81 -52.53
CA PRO A 8 -9.87 19.88 -51.40
C PRO A 8 -8.91 20.42 -50.33
N ALA A 9 -9.39 20.44 -49.08
CA ALA A 9 -8.56 20.74 -47.92
C ALA A 9 -7.37 19.77 -47.89
N ALA A 10 -6.16 20.32 -47.94
CA ALA A 10 -4.93 19.56 -47.85
C ALA A 10 -4.89 18.84 -46.50
N SER A 11 -5.13 17.53 -46.50
CA SER A 11 -4.77 16.66 -45.40
C SER A 11 -3.25 16.73 -45.26
N ALA A 12 -2.75 17.40 -44.22
CA ALA A 12 -1.33 17.42 -43.91
C ALA A 12 -0.83 15.96 -43.90
N PRO A 13 0.13 15.60 -44.77
CA PRO A 13 0.55 14.21 -44.88
C PRO A 13 1.17 13.81 -43.54
N VAL A 14 0.80 12.64 -43.04
CA VAL A 14 1.28 12.08 -41.75
C VAL A 14 2.81 12.13 -41.61
N GLY A 15 3.54 12.13 -42.74
CA GLY A 15 4.99 12.36 -42.80
C GLY A 15 5.46 13.74 -42.28
N ASP A 16 4.70 14.82 -42.50
CA ASP A 16 5.02 16.16 -42.01
C ASP A 16 4.91 16.24 -40.48
N VAL A 17 3.92 15.54 -39.90
CA VAL A 17 3.76 15.42 -38.44
C VAL A 17 4.92 14.64 -37.81
N HIS A 18 5.28 13.48 -38.37
CA HIS A 18 6.44 12.72 -37.88
C HIS A 18 7.75 13.49 -38.01
N GLN A 19 7.92 14.25 -39.09
CA GLN A 19 9.12 15.06 -39.32
C GLN A 19 9.20 16.24 -38.34
N ARG A 20 8.07 16.88 -38.04
CA ARG A 20 7.95 17.92 -37.00
C ARG A 20 8.25 17.38 -35.61
N ILE A 21 7.70 16.21 -35.25
CA ILE A 21 8.00 15.52 -33.98
C ILE A 21 9.48 15.16 -33.90
N GLY A 22 10.07 14.69 -35.01
CA GLY A 22 11.50 14.37 -35.08
C GLY A 22 12.39 15.59 -34.87
N THR A 23 12.03 16.74 -35.46
CA THR A 23 12.78 18.00 -35.26
C THR A 23 12.66 18.52 -33.84
N LEU A 24 11.45 18.54 -33.28
CA LEU A 24 11.21 18.96 -31.90
C LEU A 24 11.93 18.06 -30.88
N THR A 25 11.87 16.74 -31.06
CA THR A 25 12.58 15.78 -30.20
C THR A 25 14.09 15.98 -30.26
N ARG A 26 14.64 16.27 -31.44
CA ARG A 26 16.09 16.51 -31.61
C ARG A 26 16.50 17.85 -31.00
N GLN A 27 15.70 18.90 -31.18
CA GLN A 27 15.91 20.19 -30.51
C GLN A 27 15.91 20.04 -28.98
N LEU A 28 14.92 19.33 -28.44
CA LEU A 28 14.86 19.04 -27.00
C LEU A 28 16.09 18.24 -26.54
N HIS A 29 16.50 17.23 -27.31
CA HIS A 29 17.68 16.42 -26.99
C HIS A 29 18.97 17.26 -26.95
N ASP A 30 19.16 18.12 -27.96
CA ASP A 30 20.33 18.99 -28.06
C ASP A 30 20.35 20.01 -26.92
N SER A 31 19.22 20.65 -26.61
CA SER A 31 19.09 21.56 -25.46
C SER A 31 19.34 20.86 -24.12
N LEU A 32 18.82 19.64 -23.92
CA LEU A 32 19.08 18.84 -22.71
C LEU A 32 20.56 18.47 -22.57
N ASN A 33 21.26 18.21 -23.68
CA ASN A 33 22.70 17.94 -23.66
C ASN A 33 23.51 19.21 -23.38
N GLU A 34 23.19 20.33 -24.02
CA GLU A 34 23.88 21.61 -23.84
C GLU A 34 23.74 22.16 -22.41
N LEU A 35 22.57 22.00 -21.80
CA LEU A 35 22.31 22.40 -20.41
C LEU A 35 22.85 21.37 -19.38
N GLY A 36 23.42 20.24 -19.82
CA GLY A 36 23.97 19.20 -18.94
C GLY A 36 22.92 18.34 -18.21
N TYR A 37 21.62 18.54 -18.49
CA TYR A 37 20.51 17.81 -17.86
C TYR A 37 20.34 16.39 -18.39
N ALA A 38 20.75 16.10 -19.62
CA ALA A 38 20.61 14.77 -20.23
C ALA A 38 21.26 13.66 -19.39
N LYS A 39 22.38 13.95 -18.72
CA LYS A 39 23.09 12.97 -17.88
C LYS A 39 22.39 12.76 -16.53
N LYS A 40 21.86 13.82 -15.90
CA LYS A 40 21.08 13.75 -14.66
C LYS A 40 19.76 13.00 -14.87
N LEU A 41 19.03 13.35 -15.94
CA LEU A 41 17.76 12.72 -16.27
C LEU A 41 17.92 11.23 -16.60
N ARG A 42 18.97 10.85 -17.35
CA ARG A 42 19.28 9.42 -17.60
C ARG A 42 19.61 8.65 -16.32
N ALA A 43 20.32 9.26 -15.37
CA ALA A 43 20.62 8.62 -14.10
C ALA A 43 19.32 8.35 -13.31
N SER A 44 18.46 9.36 -13.17
CA SER A 44 17.14 9.22 -12.54
C SER A 44 16.23 8.21 -13.24
N MET A 45 16.19 8.19 -14.58
CA MET A 45 15.42 7.20 -15.32
C MET A 45 15.95 5.77 -15.13
N SER A 46 17.25 5.61 -14.87
CA SER A 46 17.83 4.29 -14.59
C SER A 46 17.47 3.73 -13.20
N GLU A 47 17.00 4.59 -12.29
CA GLU A 47 16.61 4.23 -10.92
C GLU A 47 15.12 3.85 -10.81
N LEU A 48 14.27 4.26 -11.78
CA LEU A 48 12.84 3.92 -11.79
C LEU A 48 12.55 2.40 -11.81
N PRO A 49 13.25 1.56 -12.62
CA PRO A 49 13.05 0.10 -12.57
C PRO A 49 13.41 -0.51 -11.21
N ASP A 50 14.41 0.03 -10.51
CA ASP A 50 14.78 -0.41 -9.16
C ASP A 50 13.66 -0.09 -8.16
N ALA A 51 13.10 1.12 -8.21
CA ALA A 51 11.96 1.49 -7.37
C ALA A 51 10.71 0.65 -7.65
N GLN A 52 10.41 0.35 -8.91
CA GLN A 52 9.30 -0.55 -9.26
C GLN A 52 9.53 -1.96 -8.70
N SER A 53 10.76 -2.48 -8.80
CA SER A 53 11.13 -3.79 -8.27
C SER A 53 11.00 -3.83 -6.74
N ARG A 54 11.40 -2.75 -6.07
CA ARG A 54 11.27 -2.55 -4.63
C ARG A 54 9.81 -2.51 -4.16
N LEU A 55 8.96 -1.75 -4.82
CA LEU A 55 7.52 -1.71 -4.52
C LEU A 55 6.86 -3.07 -4.76
N SER A 56 7.22 -3.76 -5.85
CA SER A 56 6.72 -5.11 -6.14
C SER A 56 7.18 -6.12 -5.07
N TYR A 57 8.41 -5.98 -4.59
CA TYR A 57 8.93 -6.78 -3.48
C TYR A 57 8.15 -6.55 -2.18
N ILE A 58 7.83 -5.29 -1.85
CA ILE A 58 6.97 -4.93 -0.71
C ILE A 58 5.58 -5.57 -0.85
N ALA A 59 4.93 -5.42 -2.00
CA ALA A 59 3.60 -5.98 -2.23
C ALA A 59 3.57 -7.51 -2.05
N ARG A 60 4.60 -8.21 -2.55
CA ARG A 60 4.73 -9.65 -2.34
C ARG A 60 4.95 -10.00 -0.86
N LEU A 61 5.89 -9.33 -0.20
CA LEU A 61 6.26 -9.63 1.19
C LEU A 61 5.10 -9.35 2.17
N THR A 62 4.38 -8.26 1.95
CA THR A 62 3.17 -7.91 2.73
C THR A 62 2.05 -8.92 2.52
N GLY A 63 1.83 -9.38 1.28
CA GLY A 63 0.86 -10.44 0.98
C GLY A 63 1.21 -11.77 1.65
N GLU A 64 2.47 -12.20 1.57
CA GLU A 64 2.95 -13.43 2.22
C GLU A 64 2.81 -13.38 3.75
N ALA A 65 3.10 -12.23 4.35
CA ALA A 65 2.94 -12.03 5.78
C ALA A 65 1.46 -12.05 6.20
N ALA A 66 0.59 -11.36 5.45
CA ALA A 66 -0.85 -11.35 5.71
C ALA A 66 -1.45 -12.77 5.64
N GLU A 67 -1.10 -13.54 4.61
CA GLU A 67 -1.52 -14.94 4.45
C GLU A 67 -1.06 -15.79 5.65
N LYS A 68 0.20 -15.63 6.07
CA LYS A 68 0.74 -16.35 7.24
C LYS A 68 0.00 -15.99 8.53
N VAL A 69 -0.24 -14.70 8.79
CA VAL A 69 -0.98 -14.24 9.97
C VAL A 69 -2.40 -14.80 9.95
N LEU A 70 -3.11 -14.68 8.82
CA LEU A 70 -4.47 -15.18 8.68
C LEU A 70 -4.55 -16.69 8.93
N GLY A 71 -3.62 -17.46 8.35
CA GLY A 71 -3.56 -18.91 8.54
C GLY A 71 -3.32 -19.31 10.00
N ARG A 72 -2.50 -18.56 10.76
CA ARG A 72 -2.32 -18.81 12.21
C ARG A 72 -3.54 -18.45 13.04
N VAL A 73 -4.21 -17.35 12.70
CA VAL A 73 -5.47 -16.95 13.34
C VAL A 73 -6.57 -17.98 13.10
N GLU A 74 -6.71 -18.51 11.88
CA GLU A 74 -7.70 -19.56 11.57
C GLU A 74 -7.45 -20.87 12.35
N GLN A 75 -6.19 -21.28 12.45
CA GLN A 75 -5.79 -22.45 13.24
C GLN A 75 -6.11 -22.26 14.73
N ALA A 76 -5.74 -21.10 15.30
CA ALA A 76 -6.02 -20.77 16.69
C ALA A 76 -7.53 -20.70 16.99
N LYS A 77 -8.32 -20.17 16.05
CA LYS A 77 -9.79 -20.13 16.17
C LYS A 77 -10.39 -21.54 16.18
N THR A 78 -9.96 -22.40 15.27
CA THR A 78 -10.40 -23.80 15.22
C THR A 78 -10.11 -24.54 16.53
N GLN A 79 -8.92 -24.33 17.10
CA GLN A 79 -8.54 -24.92 18.39
C GLN A 79 -9.40 -24.38 19.55
N ASN A 80 -9.69 -23.07 19.55
CA ASN A 80 -10.58 -22.47 20.54
C ASN A 80 -12.01 -23.01 20.45
N ASP A 81 -12.54 -23.21 19.24
CA ASP A 81 -13.88 -23.77 19.04
C ASP A 81 -13.98 -25.19 19.61
N LEU A 82 -12.97 -26.03 19.36
CA LEU A 82 -12.85 -27.37 19.94
C LEU A 82 -12.75 -27.31 21.48
N LEU A 83 -11.93 -26.41 22.01
CA LEU A 83 -11.80 -26.25 23.46
C LEU A 83 -13.12 -25.80 24.10
N ALA A 84 -13.87 -24.91 23.46
CA ALA A 84 -15.15 -24.45 23.94
C ALA A 84 -16.20 -25.56 23.93
N GLU A 85 -16.19 -26.45 22.92
CA GLU A 85 -17.04 -27.63 22.87
C GLU A 85 -16.70 -28.62 24.00
N GLU A 86 -15.42 -28.94 24.18
CA GLU A 86 -14.98 -29.82 25.26
C GLU A 86 -15.28 -29.23 26.65
N THR A 87 -15.14 -27.92 26.82
CA THR A 87 -15.51 -27.22 28.05
C THR A 87 -16.99 -27.42 28.38
N ARG A 88 -17.87 -27.27 27.39
CA ARG A 88 -19.32 -27.51 27.57
C ARG A 88 -19.59 -28.97 27.92
N ARG A 89 -18.94 -29.91 27.23
CA ARG A 89 -19.08 -31.37 27.48
C ARG A 89 -18.68 -31.74 28.91
N VAL A 90 -17.52 -31.30 29.36
CA VAL A 90 -16.99 -31.56 30.71
C VAL A 90 -17.85 -30.89 31.78
N THR A 91 -18.28 -29.66 31.54
CA THR A 91 -19.17 -28.94 32.46
C THR A 91 -20.51 -29.66 32.61
N ALA A 92 -21.12 -30.14 31.52
CA ALA A 92 -22.36 -30.90 31.57
C ALA A 92 -22.19 -32.22 32.32
N SER A 93 -21.06 -32.92 32.13
CA SER A 93 -20.74 -34.14 32.87
C SER A 93 -20.58 -33.88 34.37
N LEU A 94 -19.89 -32.80 34.73
CA LEU A 94 -19.68 -32.38 36.11
C LEU A 94 -21.00 -32.01 36.80
N ILE A 95 -21.90 -31.30 36.12
CA ILE A 95 -23.24 -30.96 36.65
C ILE A 95 -24.07 -32.23 36.87
N LYS A 96 -23.99 -33.19 35.94
CA LYS A 96 -24.78 -34.42 35.99
C LYS A 96 -24.33 -35.36 37.10
N ASP A 97 -23.02 -35.60 37.21
CA ASP A 97 -22.43 -36.46 38.25
C ASP A 97 -20.95 -36.09 38.45
N PRO A 98 -20.64 -35.23 39.45
CA PRO A 98 -19.28 -34.78 39.69
C PRO A 98 -18.31 -35.92 40.03
N VAL A 99 -18.79 -36.94 40.76
CA VAL A 99 -17.95 -38.06 41.21
C VAL A 99 -17.58 -38.93 40.02
N ALA A 100 -18.56 -39.24 39.15
CA ALA A 100 -18.30 -40.03 37.95
C ALA A 100 -17.41 -39.29 36.95
N ALA A 101 -17.61 -37.99 36.73
CA ALA A 101 -16.79 -37.19 35.82
C ALA A 101 -15.30 -37.17 36.25
N VAL A 102 -15.06 -37.03 37.55
CA VAL A 102 -13.70 -37.11 38.13
C VAL A 102 -13.15 -38.53 38.03
N ALA A 103 -13.93 -39.55 38.40
CA ALA A 103 -13.47 -40.95 38.41
C ALA A 103 -13.15 -41.48 37.00
N LYS A 104 -13.84 -40.98 35.97
CA LYS A 104 -13.57 -41.29 34.55
C LYS A 104 -12.35 -40.54 33.99
N GLY A 105 -11.78 -39.60 34.75
CA GLY A 105 -10.64 -38.80 34.33
C GLY A 105 -10.98 -37.70 33.31
N GLU A 106 -12.26 -37.36 33.13
CA GLU A 106 -12.69 -36.38 32.12
C GLU A 106 -12.09 -35.00 32.40
N ILE A 107 -12.04 -34.59 33.67
CA ILE A 107 -11.40 -33.32 34.08
C ILE A 107 -9.89 -33.37 33.82
N MET A 108 -9.22 -34.48 34.16
CA MET A 108 -7.77 -34.59 33.97
C MET A 108 -7.39 -34.51 32.48
N ASN A 109 -8.16 -35.20 31.62
CA ASN A 109 -7.96 -35.13 30.18
C ASN A 109 -8.18 -33.71 29.66
N PHE A 110 -9.26 -33.06 30.09
CA PHE A 110 -9.55 -31.68 29.71
C PHE A 110 -8.43 -30.70 30.13
N LEU A 111 -7.91 -30.83 31.36
CA LEU A 111 -6.80 -29.99 31.82
C LEU A 111 -5.52 -30.21 30.99
N ASN A 112 -5.24 -31.46 30.60
CA ASN A 112 -4.12 -31.76 29.71
C ASN A 112 -4.32 -31.15 28.31
N ASP A 113 -5.56 -31.14 27.81
CA ASP A 113 -5.89 -30.57 26.50
C ASP A 113 -5.81 -29.03 26.55
N VAL A 114 -6.25 -28.41 27.64
CA VAL A 114 -6.05 -26.97 27.90
C VAL A 114 -4.56 -26.62 27.88
N GLU A 115 -3.70 -27.40 28.55
CA GLU A 115 -2.25 -27.15 28.56
C GLU A 115 -1.65 -27.22 27.14
N LYS A 116 -2.03 -28.23 26.36
CA LYS A 116 -1.56 -28.38 24.97
C LYS A 116 -2.01 -27.22 24.09
N ILE A 117 -3.31 -26.87 24.13
CA ILE A 117 -3.87 -25.79 23.32
C ILE A 117 -3.27 -24.45 23.72
N SER A 118 -3.01 -24.22 25.01
CA SER A 118 -2.34 -23.02 25.49
C SER A 118 -0.92 -22.91 24.92
N ARG A 119 -0.17 -24.02 24.86
CA ARG A 119 1.18 -24.04 24.27
C ARG A 119 1.15 -23.79 22.77
N THR A 120 0.25 -24.44 22.04
CA THR A 120 0.11 -24.23 20.60
C THR A 120 -0.41 -22.82 20.27
N SER A 121 -1.25 -22.23 21.13
CA SER A 121 -1.66 -20.83 20.99
C SER A 121 -0.48 -19.88 21.13
N ASP A 122 0.43 -20.12 22.07
CA ASP A 122 1.67 -19.34 22.22
C ASP A 122 2.59 -19.44 21.00
N GLU A 123 2.68 -20.64 20.40
CA GLU A 123 3.39 -20.86 19.13
C GLU A 123 2.75 -20.03 17.99
N HIS A 124 1.42 -20.02 17.87
CA HIS A 124 0.72 -19.20 16.88
C HIS A 124 0.98 -17.70 17.08
N LEU A 125 0.93 -17.20 18.32
CA LEU A 125 1.22 -15.79 18.63
C LEU A 125 2.67 -15.43 18.29
N THR A 126 3.62 -16.31 18.60
CA THR A 126 5.03 -16.13 18.25
C THR A 126 5.22 -16.06 16.73
N GLU A 127 4.56 -16.93 15.98
CA GLU A 127 4.65 -16.94 14.52
C GLU A 127 3.97 -15.75 13.85
N ILE A 128 2.88 -15.25 14.43
CA ILE A 128 2.23 -13.99 14.02
C ILE A 128 3.19 -12.82 14.25
N MET A 129 3.82 -12.75 15.42
CA MET A 129 4.81 -11.71 15.74
C MET A 129 5.98 -11.75 14.76
N MET A 130 6.57 -12.92 14.50
CA MET A 130 7.65 -13.06 13.52
C MET A 130 7.20 -12.77 12.08
N ALA A 131 5.93 -13.02 11.76
CA ALA A 131 5.38 -12.66 10.47
C ALA A 131 5.27 -11.14 10.28
N GLN A 132 5.45 -10.33 11.32
CA GLN A 132 5.44 -8.86 11.23
C GLN A 132 6.82 -8.25 10.94
N ASP A 133 7.90 -9.05 10.91
CA ASP A 133 9.28 -8.60 10.64
C ASP A 133 9.44 -7.89 9.28
N PHE A 134 8.47 -8.04 8.35
CA PHE A 134 8.46 -7.28 7.10
C PHE A 134 8.29 -5.77 7.33
N HIS A 135 7.69 -5.33 8.44
CA HIS A 135 7.36 -3.93 8.66
C HIS A 135 8.60 -3.02 8.57
N ASP A 136 9.71 -3.39 9.20
CA ASP A 136 10.97 -2.63 9.14
C ASP A 136 11.56 -2.58 7.72
N LEU A 137 11.62 -3.75 7.06
CA LEU A 137 12.11 -3.85 5.68
C LEU A 137 11.25 -3.05 4.69
N THR A 138 9.93 -3.11 4.83
CA THR A 138 9.01 -2.34 3.97
C THR A 138 9.13 -0.84 4.22
N GLY A 139 9.26 -0.40 5.48
CA GLY A 139 9.47 1.00 5.83
C GLY A 139 10.75 1.58 5.20
N GLN A 140 11.87 0.85 5.29
CA GLN A 140 13.14 1.28 4.67
C GLN A 140 13.05 1.37 3.15
N VAL A 141 12.37 0.41 2.53
CA VAL A 141 12.21 0.38 1.07
C VAL A 141 11.29 1.50 0.59
N ILE A 142 10.18 1.76 1.29
CA ILE A 142 9.27 2.88 1.01
C ILE A 142 10.03 4.21 1.13
N ALA A 143 10.77 4.43 2.23
CA ALA A 143 11.54 5.65 2.43
C ALA A 143 12.51 5.92 1.28
N ARG A 144 13.14 4.85 0.75
CA ARG A 144 14.05 4.96 -0.40
C ARG A 144 13.32 5.29 -1.70
N VAL A 145 12.15 4.71 -1.94
CA VAL A 145 11.32 5.03 -3.11
C VAL A 145 10.79 6.47 -3.05
N VAL A 146 10.36 6.93 -1.87
CA VAL A 146 9.93 8.31 -1.64
C VAL A 146 11.08 9.30 -1.88
N SER A 147 12.26 9.03 -1.34
CA SER A 147 13.44 9.86 -1.57
C SER A 147 13.84 9.92 -3.05
N LEU A 148 13.72 8.79 -3.77
CA LEU A 148 13.94 8.77 -5.21
C LEU A 148 12.91 9.66 -5.93
N ALA A 149 11.63 9.51 -5.63
CA ALA A 149 10.56 10.29 -6.25
C ALA A 149 10.78 11.80 -6.04
N ALA A 150 11.11 12.22 -4.81
CA ALA A 150 11.42 13.62 -4.50
C ALA A 150 12.65 14.14 -5.27
N THR A 151 13.68 13.30 -5.45
CA THR A 151 14.87 13.67 -6.23
C THR A 151 14.52 13.86 -7.71
N ILE A 152 13.68 12.99 -8.27
CA ILE A 152 13.22 13.10 -9.67
C ILE A 152 12.37 14.36 -9.85
N GLU A 153 11.46 14.63 -8.90
CA GLU A 153 10.63 15.83 -8.90
C GLU A 153 11.47 17.12 -8.89
N GLU A 154 12.45 17.23 -7.98
CA GLU A 154 13.32 18.41 -7.90
C GLU A 154 14.11 18.62 -9.20
N GLN A 155 14.64 17.54 -9.80
CA GLN A 155 15.36 17.63 -11.07
C GLN A 155 14.47 18.06 -12.24
N LEU A 156 13.23 17.57 -12.29
CA LEU A 156 12.26 17.96 -13.31
C LEU A 156 11.82 19.43 -13.11
N LEU A 157 11.63 19.85 -11.87
CA LEU A 157 11.29 21.24 -11.53
C LEU A 157 12.42 22.19 -11.96
N GLN A 158 13.68 21.88 -11.63
CA GLN A 158 14.84 22.66 -12.06
C GLN A 158 14.94 22.74 -13.59
N LEU A 159 14.72 21.61 -14.28
CA LEU A 159 14.72 21.59 -15.74
C LEU A 159 13.63 22.52 -16.32
N VAL A 160 12.43 22.52 -15.76
CA VAL A 160 11.34 23.40 -16.19
C VAL A 160 11.70 24.87 -15.93
N LEU A 161 12.27 25.19 -14.77
CA LEU A 161 12.71 26.56 -14.44
C LEU A 161 13.79 27.07 -15.40
N ASP A 162 14.79 26.23 -15.71
CA ASP A 162 15.91 26.60 -16.58
C ASP A 162 15.54 26.69 -18.07
N THR A 163 14.49 25.97 -18.48
CA THR A 163 14.01 25.97 -19.88
C THR A 163 12.82 26.90 -20.09
N ALA A 164 12.29 27.55 -19.05
CA ALA A 164 11.17 28.47 -19.14
C ALA A 164 11.52 29.75 -19.92
N PRO A 165 10.66 30.22 -20.83
CA PRO A 165 10.83 31.52 -21.47
C PRO A 165 10.86 32.67 -20.44
N PRO A 166 11.66 33.73 -20.65
CA PRO A 166 11.69 34.87 -19.74
C PRO A 166 10.30 35.49 -19.61
N GLY A 167 9.76 35.53 -18.39
CA GLY A 167 8.43 36.07 -18.06
C GLY A 167 7.35 35.01 -17.77
N VAL A 168 7.64 33.72 -17.91
CA VAL A 168 6.76 32.64 -17.44
C VAL A 168 7.06 32.42 -15.96
N ALA A 169 6.08 32.68 -15.09
CA ALA A 169 6.19 32.35 -13.67
C ALA A 169 6.38 30.83 -13.50
N PRO A 170 7.13 30.37 -12.48
CA PRO A 170 7.22 28.96 -12.16
C PRO A 170 5.81 28.36 -12.10
N PRO A 171 5.59 27.13 -12.61
CA PRO A 171 4.35 26.44 -12.30
C PRO A 171 4.23 26.43 -10.76
N MET A 172 3.18 27.07 -10.24
CA MET A 172 2.85 26.96 -8.83
C MET A 172 2.73 25.46 -8.51
N PRO A 173 3.14 25.00 -7.31
CA PRO A 173 2.89 23.63 -6.91
C PRO A 173 1.39 23.40 -7.07
N VAL A 174 1.01 22.60 -8.06
CA VAL A 174 -0.36 22.12 -8.17
C VAL A 174 -0.44 21.13 -7.04
N GLU A 175 -1.15 21.47 -5.96
CA GLU A 175 -1.50 20.48 -4.94
C GLU A 175 -2.07 19.27 -5.68
N PRO A 176 -1.44 18.09 -5.57
CA PRO A 176 -2.00 16.90 -6.19
C PRO A 176 -3.42 16.74 -5.66
N PRO A 177 -4.40 16.35 -6.50
CA PRO A 177 -5.70 15.96 -5.99
C PRO A 177 -5.44 14.91 -4.91
N HIS A 178 -5.81 15.20 -3.66
CA HIS A 178 -5.74 14.23 -2.58
C HIS A 178 -6.76 13.13 -2.89
N GLU A 179 -6.37 12.17 -3.73
CA GLU A 179 -7.01 10.87 -3.74
C GLU A 179 -6.74 10.28 -2.36
N HIS A 180 -7.77 10.31 -1.51
CA HIS A 180 -7.75 9.68 -0.21
C HIS A 180 -7.45 8.19 -0.42
N LEU A 181 -6.19 7.82 -0.28
CA LEU A 181 -5.78 6.43 -0.25
C LEU A 181 -6.40 5.82 1.01
N ALA A 182 -7.19 4.77 0.84
CA ALA A 182 -7.74 4.03 1.98
C ALA A 182 -6.57 3.43 2.78
N GLY A 183 -6.30 4.01 3.94
CA GLY A 183 -5.20 3.61 4.80
C GLY A 183 -5.22 4.38 6.13
N PRO A 184 -4.41 3.95 7.12
CA PRO A 184 -4.25 4.68 8.37
C PRO A 184 -3.81 6.11 8.06
N VAL A 185 -4.40 7.07 8.76
CA VAL A 185 -4.05 8.49 8.61
C VAL A 185 -2.58 8.66 9.01
N VAL A 186 -1.76 9.10 8.05
CA VAL A 186 -0.31 9.25 8.24
C VAL A 186 0.05 10.69 8.66
N ASP A 187 -0.83 11.65 8.40
CA ASP A 187 -0.72 13.05 8.83
C ASP A 187 -2.05 13.53 9.41
N PRO A 188 -2.29 13.33 10.73
CA PRO A 188 -3.55 13.72 11.36
C PRO A 188 -3.72 15.24 11.47
N GLU A 189 -2.65 16.03 11.37
CA GLU A 189 -2.75 17.49 11.48
C GLU A 189 -3.17 18.16 10.17
N ASN A 190 -2.88 17.55 9.00
CA ASN A 190 -3.24 18.11 7.69
C ASN A 190 -4.33 17.33 6.95
N THR A 191 -4.83 16.22 7.49
CA THR A 191 -5.91 15.46 6.85
C THR A 191 -7.26 15.94 7.42
N PRO A 192 -8.16 16.54 6.60
CA PRO A 192 -9.51 16.84 7.05
C PRO A 192 -10.27 15.53 7.33
N ASP A 193 -11.15 15.55 8.35
CA ASP A 193 -11.97 14.40 8.80
C ASP A 193 -11.24 13.25 9.52
N VAL A 194 -10.10 13.53 10.14
CA VAL A 194 -9.44 12.56 11.03
C VAL A 194 -10.07 12.60 12.41
N VAL A 195 -10.68 11.48 12.78
CA VAL A 195 -11.14 11.24 14.14
C VAL A 195 -9.93 10.96 15.03
N THR A 196 -9.62 11.87 15.93
CA THR A 196 -8.42 11.79 16.80
C THR A 196 -8.74 11.42 18.24
N ASP A 197 -10.01 11.49 18.65
CA ASP A 197 -10.45 11.11 19.99
C ASP A 197 -11.66 10.16 20.00
N GLN A 198 -11.85 9.47 21.12
CA GLN A 198 -12.91 8.46 21.30
C GLN A 198 -14.33 9.06 21.27
N SER A 199 -14.48 10.34 21.62
CA SER A 199 -15.78 11.03 21.60
C SER A 199 -16.20 11.28 20.15
N GLU A 200 -15.26 11.67 19.30
CA GLU A 200 -15.47 11.82 17.86
C GLU A 200 -15.78 10.48 17.17
N VAL A 201 -15.21 9.36 17.66
CA VAL A 201 -15.58 8.00 17.20
C VAL A 201 -17.05 7.71 17.55
N ASP A 202 -17.47 8.01 18.78
CA ASP A 202 -18.83 7.75 19.25
C ASP A 202 -19.86 8.61 18.48
N ASP A 203 -19.53 9.87 18.19
CA ASP A 203 -20.35 10.77 17.38
C ASP A 203 -20.47 10.30 15.92
N LEU A 204 -19.38 9.77 15.35
CA LEU A 204 -19.38 9.20 14.00
C LEU A 204 -20.26 7.93 13.95
N LEU A 205 -20.15 7.06 14.94
CA LEU A 205 -20.98 5.86 15.06
C LEU A 205 -22.47 6.21 15.21
N ALA A 206 -22.78 7.20 16.05
CA ALA A 206 -24.14 7.72 16.21
C ALA A 206 -24.69 8.30 14.90
N SER A 207 -23.87 8.99 14.09
CA SER A 207 -24.26 9.54 12.79
C SER A 207 -24.56 8.45 11.74
N LEU A 208 -23.93 7.27 11.88
CA LEU A 208 -24.14 6.09 11.04
C LEU A 208 -25.26 5.17 11.56
N GLY A 209 -25.89 5.51 12.68
CA GLY A 209 -27.02 4.79 13.26
C GLY A 209 -26.64 3.59 14.13
N PHE A 210 -25.40 3.56 14.66
CA PHE A 210 -24.94 2.62 15.68
C PHE A 210 -25.07 3.20 17.08
#